data_AF-A0A8I1S2M2-F1
#
_entry.id   AF-A0A8I1S2M2-F1
#
_cell.length_a   1.000
_cell.length_b   1.000
_cell.length_c   1.000
_cell.angle_alpha   90.00
_cell.angle_beta   90.00
_cell.angle_gamma   90.00
#
_symmetry.space_group_name_H-M   'P 1'
#
loop_
_entity.id
_entity.type
_entity.pdbx_description
1 polymer ?
#
loop_
_entity_poly.entity_id
_entity_poly.type
_entity_poly.pdbx_seq_one_letter_code
_entity_poly.pdbx_strand_id
1 'polypeptide(L)'
;MRLMTALFVFMLLAPPLAKAAPGCFYPNGDFAMNCGGHGTMPPGWRPSPETYRKWLASRPQPPETGEILGAFLGIAALFALIALMPRFDGSRSEDWSRDRP
;
A
#
# COMPACT_ATOMS: atom_id res chain seq x y z
N MET A 1 -4.59 -17.53 26.21
CA MET A 1 -3.56 -16.72 25.51
C MET A 1 -2.66 -17.53 24.59
N ARG A 2 -2.07 -18.67 25.01
CA ARG A 2 -1.18 -19.50 24.16
C ARG A 2 -1.81 -19.99 22.85
N LEU A 3 -3.13 -20.27 22.85
CA LEU A 3 -3.86 -20.71 21.66
C LEU A 3 -4.01 -19.60 20.60
N MET A 4 -4.21 -18.34 21.03
CA MET A 4 -4.29 -17.20 20.11
C MET A 4 -2.93 -16.89 19.47
N THR A 5 -1.85 -17.04 20.23
CA THR A 5 -0.49 -16.83 19.70
C THR A 5 -0.14 -17.88 18.64
N ALA A 6 -0.50 -19.14 18.89
CA ALA A 6 -0.30 -20.23 17.92
C ALA A 6 -1.14 -20.02 16.65
N LEU A 7 -2.39 -19.57 16.78
CA LEU A 7 -3.26 -19.28 15.64
C LEU A 7 -2.72 -18.13 14.77
N PHE A 8 -2.19 -17.09 15.40
CA PHE A 8 -1.61 -15.94 14.71
C PHE A 8 -0.35 -16.31 13.94
N VAL A 9 0.52 -17.14 14.53
CA VAL A 9 1.72 -17.66 13.85
C VAL A 9 1.35 -18.57 12.67
N PHE A 10 0.30 -19.39 12.79
CA PHE A 10 -0.16 -20.26 11.71
C PHE A 10 -0.76 -19.48 10.53
N MET A 11 -1.46 -18.37 10.80
CA MET A 11 -1.92 -17.46 9.74
C MET A 11 -0.77 -16.75 9.01
N LEU A 12 0.32 -16.41 9.71
CA LEU A 12 1.49 -15.78 9.11
C LEU A 12 2.33 -16.75 8.27
N LEU A 13 2.31 -18.05 8.60
CA LEU A 13 3.07 -19.09 7.89
C LEU A 13 2.28 -19.80 6.78
N ALA A 14 1.00 -19.49 6.59
CA ALA A 14 0.23 -20.05 5.49
C ALA A 14 0.81 -19.54 4.16
N PRO A 15 1.40 -20.41 3.31
CA PRO A 15 1.89 -19.99 2.01
C PRO A 15 0.68 -19.52 1.17
N PRO A 16 0.81 -18.44 0.37
CA PRO A 16 -0.26 -18.04 -0.51
C PRO A 16 -0.52 -19.18 -1.50
N LEU A 17 -1.63 -19.91 -1.33
CA LEU A 17 -2.18 -20.86 -2.30
C LEU A 17 -2.74 -20.13 -3.54
N ALA A 18 -2.15 -18.99 -3.91
CA ALA A 18 -2.40 -18.33 -5.17
C ALA A 18 -1.69 -19.14 -6.24
N LYS A 19 -2.38 -20.13 -6.81
CA LYS A 19 -2.05 -20.59 -8.16
C LYS A 19 -2.11 -19.37 -9.05
N ALA A 20 -0.95 -18.81 -9.39
CA ALA A 20 -0.83 -17.71 -10.32
C ALA A 20 -1.56 -18.15 -11.59
N ALA A 21 -2.71 -17.52 -11.87
CA ALA A 21 -3.33 -17.62 -13.18
C ALA A 21 -2.25 -17.23 -14.21
N PRO A 22 -2.21 -17.88 -15.40
CA PRO A 22 -1.26 -17.50 -16.43
C PRO A 22 -1.38 -16.00 -16.68
N GLY A 23 -0.33 -15.26 -16.33
CA GLY A 23 -0.29 -13.81 -16.52
C GLY A 23 -0.28 -13.49 -18.00
N CYS A 24 -0.99 -12.44 -18.38
CA CYS A 24 -0.95 -11.91 -19.73
C CYS A 24 -0.06 -10.68 -19.78
N PHE A 25 0.52 -10.44 -20.95
CA PHE A 25 1.40 -9.32 -21.18
C PHE A 25 0.90 -8.52 -22.38
N TYR A 26 1.21 -7.23 -22.39
CA TYR A 26 1.12 -6.40 -23.57
C TYR A 26 2.36 -6.58 -24.46
N PRO A 27 2.30 -6.16 -25.74
CA PRO A 27 3.44 -6.25 -26.67
C PRO A 27 4.70 -5.54 -26.22
N ASN A 28 4.55 -4.50 -25.42
CA ASN A 28 5.64 -3.73 -24.82
C ASN A 28 6.28 -4.42 -23.59
N GLY A 29 5.77 -5.59 -23.17
CA GLY A 29 6.24 -6.32 -22.00
C GLY A 29 5.54 -5.94 -20.69
N ASP A 30 4.58 -5.02 -20.71
CA ASP A 30 3.80 -4.67 -19.52
C ASP A 30 2.90 -5.83 -19.09
N PHE A 31 2.74 -5.98 -17.77
CA PHE A 31 1.81 -6.94 -17.21
C PHE A 31 0.37 -6.47 -17.43
N ALA A 32 -0.44 -7.27 -18.12
CA ALA A 32 -1.85 -6.99 -18.31
C ALA A 32 -2.66 -7.50 -17.12
N MET A 33 -3.47 -6.63 -16.54
CA MET A 33 -4.36 -6.99 -15.42
C MET A 33 -5.50 -7.91 -15.86
N ASN A 34 -5.87 -7.90 -17.15
CA ASN A 34 -6.90 -8.76 -17.71
C ASN A 34 -6.41 -9.43 -19.00
N CYS A 35 -6.47 -10.76 -19.03
CA CYS A 35 -6.21 -11.58 -20.20
C CYS A 35 -7.40 -11.53 -21.16
N GLY A 36 -7.32 -10.74 -22.24
CA GLY A 36 -8.43 -10.50 -23.16
C GLY A 36 -8.80 -9.02 -23.33
N GLY A 37 -8.04 -8.12 -22.68
CA GLY A 37 -8.09 -6.70 -22.99
C GLY A 37 -7.63 -6.43 -24.42
N HIS A 38 -8.10 -5.32 -25.00
CA HIS A 38 -7.69 -4.92 -26.35
C HIS A 38 -6.16 -4.74 -26.39
N GLY A 39 -5.50 -5.45 -27.30
CA GLY A 39 -4.04 -5.43 -27.43
C GLY A 39 -3.25 -6.31 -26.44
N THR A 40 -3.90 -7.16 -25.63
CA THR A 40 -3.17 -8.14 -24.79
C THR A 40 -2.76 -9.37 -25.60
N MET A 41 -1.56 -9.88 -25.34
CA MET A 41 -1.11 -11.14 -25.94
C MET A 41 -1.77 -12.37 -25.29
N PRO A 42 -1.86 -13.49 -26.05
CA PRO A 42 -2.54 -14.69 -25.56
C PRO A 42 -1.84 -15.29 -24.34
N PRO A 43 -2.58 -16.06 -23.52
CA PRO A 43 -2.01 -16.76 -22.37
C PRO A 43 -0.83 -17.65 -22.81
N GLY A 44 0.30 -17.54 -22.09
CA GLY A 44 1.52 -18.30 -22.40
C GLY A 44 2.48 -17.61 -23.38
N TRP A 45 2.07 -16.52 -24.02
CA TRP A 45 3.01 -15.62 -24.68
C TRP A 45 3.94 -14.99 -23.65
N ARG A 46 5.23 -14.86 -24.00
CA ARG A 46 6.24 -14.22 -23.15
C ARG A 46 6.98 -13.16 -23.96
N PRO A 47 7.24 -11.98 -23.38
CA PRO A 47 8.08 -10.98 -24.02
C PRO A 47 9.49 -11.52 -24.27
N SER A 48 10.17 -10.98 -25.28
CA SER A 48 11.57 -11.31 -25.50
C SER A 48 12.40 -10.91 -24.26
N PRO A 49 13.53 -11.58 -23.99
CA PRO A 49 14.38 -11.26 -22.85
C PRO A 49 14.83 -9.79 -22.85
N GLU A 50 15.05 -9.21 -24.03
CA GLU A 50 15.42 -7.80 -24.17
C GLU A 50 14.29 -6.85 -23.77
N THR A 51 13.06 -7.10 -24.23
CA THR A 51 11.88 -6.31 -23.86
C THR A 51 11.62 -6.38 -22.37
N TYR A 52 11.74 -7.58 -21.79
CA TYR A 52 11.57 -7.78 -20.34
C TYR A 52 12.62 -7.02 -19.52
N ARG A 53 13.88 -7.00 -19.96
CA ARG A 53 14.94 -6.21 -19.31
C ARG A 53 14.68 -4.71 -19.39
N LYS A 54 14.22 -4.21 -20.54
CA LYS A 54 13.84 -2.79 -20.70
C LYS A 54 12.69 -2.42 -19.78
N TRP A 55 11.67 -3.28 -19.69
CA TRP A 55 10.54 -3.10 -18.77
C TRP A 55 10.97 -3.09 -17.30
N LEU A 56 11.85 -4.01 -16.90
CA LEU A 56 12.44 -4.04 -15.56
C LEU A 56 13.21 -2.74 -15.24
N ALA A 57 13.97 -2.24 -16.20
CA ALA A 57 14.73 -1.00 -16.05
C ALA A 57 13.84 0.26 -15.99
N SER A 58 12.65 0.22 -16.59
CA SER A 58 11.67 1.32 -16.52
C SER A 58 10.81 1.30 -15.26
N ARG A 59 10.93 0.27 -14.42
CA ARG A 59 10.15 0.18 -13.17
C ARG A 59 10.71 1.18 -12.15
N PRO A 60 9.85 1.88 -11.40
CA PRO A 60 10.31 2.68 -10.28
C PRO A 60 11.08 1.77 -9.32
N GLN A 61 12.25 2.23 -8.89
CA GLN A 61 13.06 1.49 -7.94
C GLN A 61 12.29 1.35 -6.62
N PRO A 62 12.44 0.22 -5.90
CA PRO A 62 11.89 0.12 -4.56
C PRO A 62 12.45 1.25 -3.70
N PRO A 63 11.64 1.80 -2.78
CA PRO A 63 12.10 2.90 -1.93
C PRO A 63 13.31 2.47 -1.12
N GLU A 64 14.29 3.37 -1.00
CA GLU A 64 15.47 3.11 -0.18
C GLU A 64 15.09 3.01 1.30
N THR A 65 15.86 2.27 2.09
CA THR A 65 15.63 2.12 3.53
C THR A 65 15.50 3.46 4.25
N GLY A 66 16.22 4.49 3.78
CA GLY A 66 16.13 5.85 4.30
C GLY A 66 14.78 6.52 4.04
N GLU A 67 14.16 6.30 2.87
CA GLU A 67 12.84 6.82 2.54
C GLU A 67 11.75 6.18 3.40
N ILE A 68 11.87 4.87 3.64
CA ILE A 68 10.98 4.12 4.53
C ILE A 68 11.08 4.66 5.96
N LEU A 69 12.30 4.82 6.48
CA LEU A 69 12.53 5.35 7.82
C LEU A 69 12.02 6.80 7.94
N GLY A 70 12.26 7.63 6.94
CA GLY A 70 11.76 9.00 6.86
C GLY A 70 10.23 9.06 6.91
N ALA A 71 9.55 8.17 6.18
CA ALA A 71 8.09 8.06 6.24
C ALA A 71 7.59 7.69 7.65
N PHE A 72 8.22 6.70 8.30
CA PHE A 72 7.87 6.33 9.68
C PHE A 72 8.08 7.48 10.67
N LEU A 73 9.20 8.19 10.57
CA LEU A 73 9.50 9.33 11.43
C LEU A 73 8.52 10.49 11.20
N GLY A 74 8.16 10.77 9.95
CA GLY A 74 7.17 11.79 9.61
C GLY A 74 5.79 11.45 10.17
N ILE A 75 5.35 10.19 10.05
CA ILE A 75 4.10 9.70 10.64
C ILE A 75 4.14 9.82 12.18
N ALA A 76 5.23 9.37 12.81
CA ALA A 76 5.39 9.46 14.26
C ALA A 76 5.36 10.93 14.75
N ALA A 77 6.03 11.84 14.04
CA ALA A 77 6.02 13.26 14.36
C ALA A 77 4.62 13.87 14.22
N LEU A 78 3.87 13.52 13.18
CA LEU A 78 2.48 13.95 13.00
C LEU A 78 1.61 13.53 14.20
N PHE A 79 1.71 12.27 14.63
CA PHE A 79 0.97 11.79 15.80
C PHE A 79 1.43 12.46 17.09
N ALA A 80 2.74 12.73 17.24
CA ALA A 80 3.25 13.47 18.38
C ALA A 80 2.66 14.89 18.45
N LEU A 81 2.55 15.58 17.31
CA LEU A 81 1.92 16.90 17.22
C LEU A 81 0.43 16.84 17.58
N ILE A 82 -0.30 15.85 17.08
CA ILE A 82 -1.70 15.63 17.42
C ILE A 82 -1.87 15.37 18.92
N ALA A 83 -1.00 14.55 19.51
CA ALA A 83 -1.02 14.26 20.94
C ALA A 83 -0.67 15.48 21.81
N LEU A 84 0.15 16.39 21.28
CA LEU A 84 0.53 17.63 21.96
C LEU A 84 -0.54 18.72 21.83
N MET A 85 -1.54 18.56 20.95
CA MET A 85 -2.66 19.49 20.95
C MET A 85 -3.31 19.45 22.33
N PRO A 86 -3.50 20.62 22.97
CA PRO A 86 -4.27 20.67 24.20
C PRO A 86 -5.63 20.04 23.94
N ARG A 87 -6.24 19.42 24.95
CA ARG A 87 -7.66 19.09 24.83
C ARG A 87 -8.34 20.38 24.42
N PHE A 88 -8.93 20.39 23.23
CA PHE A 88 -9.89 21.40 22.84
C PHE A 88 -11.04 21.23 23.83
N ASP A 89 -10.90 21.84 25.00
CA ASP A 89 -11.93 21.96 25.98
C ASP A 89 -12.94 22.89 25.32
N GLY A 90 -13.93 22.29 24.65
CA GLY A 90 -15.01 22.97 23.94
C GLY A 90 -15.95 23.72 24.89
N SER A 91 -15.44 24.21 26.00
CA SER A 91 -16.15 25.00 27.01
C SER A 91 -15.98 26.49 26.73
N ARG A 92 -16.38 26.95 25.53
CA ARG A 92 -16.92 28.32 25.40
C ARG A 92 -18.41 28.29 25.72
N SER A 93 -18.74 27.94 26.96
CA SER A 93 -20.12 27.98 27.45
C SER A 93 -20.63 29.40 27.72
N GLU A 94 -19.76 30.41 27.70
CA GLU A 94 -20.11 31.76 28.16
C GLU A 94 -20.36 32.78 27.05
N ASP A 95 -20.07 32.45 25.79
CA ASP A 95 -20.10 33.44 24.71
C ASP A 95 -21.41 33.48 23.91
N TRP A 96 -22.28 32.48 24.08
CA TRP A 96 -23.57 32.39 23.38
C TRP A 96 -24.75 33.00 24.15
N SER A 97 -24.51 33.53 25.36
CA SER A 97 -25.57 33.98 26.27
C SER A 97 -25.70 35.51 26.36
N ARG A 98 -24.88 36.28 25.64
CA ARG A 98 -24.80 37.73 25.80
C ARG A 98 -25.81 38.53 24.97
N ASP A 99 -26.52 37.88 24.04
CA ASP A 99 -27.53 38.50 23.18
C ASP A 99 -28.89 37.81 23.32
N ARG A 100 -29.52 37.91 24.49
CA ARG A 100 -30.98 37.79 24.57
C ARG A 100 -31.58 39.01 25.28
N PRO A 101 -32.63 39.63 24.68
CA PRO A 101 -33.19 40.91 25.09
C PRO A 101 -33.81 40.90 26.50
#